data_AF-A0A0Q9WNB7-F1
#
_entry.id   AF-A0A0Q9WNB7-F1
#
_cell.length_a   1.000
_cell.length_b   1.000
_cell.length_c   1.000
_cell.angle_alpha   90.00
_cell.angle_beta   90.00
_cell.angle_gamma   90.00
#
_symmetry.space_group_name_H-M   'P 1'
#
loop_
_entity.id
_entity.type
_entity.pdbx_description
1 polymer ?
#
loop_
_entity_poly.entity_id
_entity_poly.type
_entity_poly.pdbx_seq_one_letter_code
_entity_poly.pdbx_strand_id
1 'polypeptide(L)'
;MLHNRPLVLKLAGSRCASAAFMPRPNWQLKAKRECDVESLGDKEKADYSPLERAQRRMRESAYNYQYLRHSARDLGMLKQLQTSLALPHLPSQISTPYMTELLAEQSAIVHKFMKMSHSRSPLYQCRHEKCRGTQICERNQLEALLRIEYQTRRECFRMLREVHKRRQERNIERLTDYVEHIMSTSIALKTNRTLPWKWEFVNEVYNILALAHTDRCAVPKNVDFLDLHNHSTLYLLTTERARDLSVSFGDRNNYAEIDREEARQSRMVKKIERLCSRLKHSRFGIERTYLKFEIARCHFKASHFDKAIIMAQKALLDAGNCNSTVWRFNITFLICQVHANFYRFRRLGETLTRASHLAERLHSPKLRAYVALCQAVNEYQLNFARHREAEQNFKGPRRKQTSYSSIESADRTEEIFH
;
A
#
# COMPACT_ATOMS: atom_id res chain seq x y z
N MET A 1 43.94 43.92 -51.92
CA MET A 1 44.50 43.98 -50.56
C MET A 1 43.40 43.79 -49.53
N LEU A 2 43.73 43.06 -48.46
CA LEU A 2 42.85 42.47 -47.46
C LEU A 2 42.21 43.51 -46.51
N HIS A 3 41.02 44.04 -46.81
CA HIS A 3 40.32 44.94 -45.88
C HIS A 3 39.35 44.25 -44.90
N ASN A 4 38.95 43.00 -45.15
CA ASN A 4 37.97 42.31 -44.29
C ASN A 4 38.55 41.24 -43.37
N ARG A 5 39.87 40.98 -43.43
CA ARG A 5 40.54 40.02 -42.55
C ARG A 5 40.43 40.35 -41.04
N PRO A 6 40.52 41.62 -40.59
CA PRO A 6 40.33 41.94 -39.17
C PRO A 6 38.88 41.80 -38.69
N LEU A 7 37.89 42.00 -39.57
CA LEU A 7 36.48 41.77 -39.25
C LEU A 7 36.14 40.28 -39.14
N VAL A 8 36.71 39.46 -40.03
CA VAL A 8 36.55 37.99 -39.98
C VAL A 8 37.20 37.40 -38.72
N LEU A 9 38.37 37.91 -38.29
CA LEU A 9 39.00 37.49 -37.04
C LEU A 9 38.24 37.96 -35.80
N LYS A 10 37.64 39.16 -35.81
CA LYS A 10 36.74 39.62 -34.73
C LYS A 10 35.46 38.78 -34.64
N LEU A 11 34.86 38.41 -35.76
CA LEU A 11 33.69 37.52 -35.81
C LEU A 11 34.03 36.08 -35.37
N ALA A 12 35.19 35.57 -35.76
CA ALA A 12 35.68 34.27 -35.32
C ALA A 12 35.99 34.25 -33.81
N GLY A 13 36.62 35.31 -33.28
CA GLY A 13 36.85 35.48 -31.84
C GLY A 13 35.55 35.57 -31.04
N SER A 14 34.53 36.28 -31.57
CA SER A 14 33.21 36.41 -30.94
C SER A 14 32.42 35.09 -30.95
N ARG A 15 32.54 34.29 -32.01
CA ARG A 15 31.93 32.95 -32.11
C ARG A 15 32.64 31.91 -31.24
N CYS A 16 33.96 31.98 -31.09
CA CYS A 16 34.70 31.11 -30.16
C CYS A 16 34.44 31.48 -28.68
N ALA A 17 34.25 32.76 -28.36
CA ALA A 17 33.87 33.20 -27.02
C ALA A 17 32.44 32.78 -26.61
N SER A 18 31.51 32.72 -27.57
CA SER A 18 30.15 32.21 -27.35
C SER A 18 30.05 30.68 -27.35
N ALA A 19 30.94 29.98 -28.08
CA ALA A 19 31.07 28.52 -28.02
C ALA A 19 31.78 28.01 -26.73
N ALA A 20 32.56 28.87 -26.07
CA ALA A 20 33.12 28.59 -24.73
C ALA A 20 32.05 28.69 -23.62
N PHE A 21 30.87 29.26 -23.91
CA PHE A 21 29.69 29.22 -23.06
C PHE A 21 28.69 28.18 -23.59
N MET A 22 29.13 26.93 -23.72
CA MET A 22 28.18 25.82 -23.65
C MET A 22 27.80 25.67 -22.17
N PRO A 23 26.53 25.92 -21.77
CA PRO A 23 26.11 25.60 -20.41
C PRO A 23 26.34 24.11 -20.24
N ARG A 24 27.25 23.76 -19.31
CA ARG A 24 27.55 22.37 -18.98
C ARG A 24 26.25 21.64 -18.66
N PRO A 25 26.10 20.35 -19.03
CA PRO A 25 24.90 19.59 -18.72
C PRO A 25 24.60 19.69 -17.21
N ASN A 26 23.35 20.02 -16.88
CA ASN A 26 22.83 20.50 -15.60
C ASN A 26 23.10 19.64 -14.34
N TRP A 27 23.85 18.54 -14.44
CA TRP A 27 24.21 17.72 -13.28
C TRP A 27 25.36 18.31 -12.43
N GLN A 28 26.18 19.23 -12.98
CA GLN A 28 27.29 19.86 -12.25
C GLN A 28 26.86 21.06 -11.37
N LEU A 29 25.59 21.49 -11.42
CA LEU A 29 25.04 22.51 -10.51
C LEU A 29 24.82 22.00 -9.07
N LYS A 30 25.02 20.70 -8.81
CA LYS A 30 24.96 20.08 -7.47
C LYS A 30 26.02 20.61 -6.48
N ALA A 31 27.03 21.36 -6.94
CA ALA A 31 28.06 21.92 -6.08
C ALA A 31 27.70 23.26 -5.43
N LYS A 32 26.66 23.96 -5.92
CA LYS A 32 26.05 25.09 -5.21
C LYS A 32 24.91 24.55 -4.36
N ARG A 33 24.89 24.91 -3.08
CA ARG A 33 23.84 24.53 -2.10
C ARG A 33 22.50 25.23 -2.38
N GLU A 34 22.12 25.34 -3.64
CA GLU A 34 20.86 25.90 -4.14
C GLU A 34 20.11 24.74 -4.84
N CYS A 35 20.06 23.58 -4.19
CA CYS A 35 18.92 22.71 -4.40
C CYS A 35 17.79 23.28 -3.55
N ASP A 36 17.20 24.38 -4.02
CA ASP A 36 15.91 24.88 -3.53
C ASP A 36 14.81 23.95 -4.03
N VAL A 37 14.93 22.66 -3.72
CA VAL A 37 13.73 21.89 -3.40
C VAL A 37 13.43 22.31 -1.97
N GLU A 38 12.91 23.54 -1.81
CA GLU A 38 12.07 23.82 -0.67
C GLU A 38 10.96 22.78 -0.77
N SER A 39 11.14 21.67 -0.05
CA SER A 39 10.05 20.79 0.29
C SER A 39 9.10 21.69 1.04
N LEU A 40 8.12 22.27 0.33
CA LEU A 40 7.02 23.00 0.93
C LEU A 40 6.57 22.11 2.07
N GLY A 41 6.82 22.55 3.31
CA GLY A 41 6.44 21.77 4.47
C GLY A 41 4.99 21.41 4.28
N ASP A 42 4.71 20.11 4.15
CA ASP A 42 3.36 19.63 3.90
C ASP A 42 2.50 20.24 5.00
N LYS A 43 1.69 21.26 4.66
CA LYS A 43 0.80 21.89 5.63
C LYS A 43 0.04 20.75 6.28
N GLU A 44 0.16 20.58 7.60
CA GLU A 44 -0.47 19.48 8.32
C GLU A 44 -1.98 19.52 8.03
N LYS A 45 -2.42 18.73 7.06
CA LYS A 45 -3.83 18.63 6.72
C LYS A 45 -4.45 17.86 7.86
N ALA A 46 -5.35 18.52 8.60
CA ALA A 46 -6.13 17.86 9.63
C ALA A 46 -6.72 16.54 9.10
N ASP A 47 -6.36 15.44 9.76
CA ASP A 47 -6.71 14.08 9.36
C ASP A 47 -8.19 13.79 9.69
N TYR A 48 -9.08 14.19 8.78
CA TYR A 48 -10.52 13.93 8.91
C TYR A 48 -10.93 12.56 8.38
N SER A 49 -11.93 11.94 9.02
CA SER A 49 -12.54 10.72 8.49
C SER A 49 -13.21 10.96 7.13
N PRO A 50 -13.32 9.95 6.24
CA PRO A 50 -14.00 10.12 4.95
C PRO A 50 -15.43 10.65 5.08
N LEU A 51 -16.16 10.18 6.10
CA LEU A 51 -17.50 10.66 6.44
C LEU A 51 -17.49 12.13 6.85
N GLU A 52 -16.56 12.53 7.72
CA GLU A 52 -16.48 13.92 8.16
C GLU A 52 -16.09 14.85 7.02
N ARG A 53 -15.17 14.44 6.13
CA ARG A 53 -14.85 15.19 4.91
C ARG A 53 -16.09 15.39 4.05
N ALA A 54 -16.89 14.34 3.85
CA ALA A 54 -18.14 14.43 3.09
C ALA A 54 -19.17 15.34 3.78
N GLN A 55 -19.31 15.24 5.10
CA GLN A 55 -20.21 16.11 5.87
C GLN A 55 -19.79 17.58 5.82
N ARG A 56 -18.49 17.88 5.93
CA ARG A 56 -17.95 19.24 5.80
C ARG A 56 -18.22 19.80 4.41
N ARG A 57 -17.94 19.04 3.35
CA ARG A 57 -18.25 19.42 1.97
C ARG A 57 -19.75 19.69 1.78
N MET A 58 -20.61 18.84 2.34
CA MET A 58 -22.06 19.03 2.25
C MET A 58 -22.52 20.28 3.01
N ARG A 59 -22.02 20.52 4.22
CA ARG A 59 -22.36 21.71 5.03
C ARG A 59 -21.87 22.99 4.36
N GLU A 60 -20.65 22.98 3.85
CA GLU A 60 -20.06 24.08 3.10
C GLU A 60 -20.85 24.36 1.82
N SER A 61 -21.19 23.33 1.06
CA SER A 61 -22.04 23.45 -0.11
C SER A 61 -23.42 24.03 0.24
N ALA A 62 -24.08 23.52 1.28
CA ALA A 62 -25.38 24.03 1.71
C ALA A 62 -25.31 25.50 2.17
N TYR A 63 -24.24 25.88 2.88
CA TYR A 63 -23.98 27.26 3.27
C TYR A 63 -23.78 28.16 2.04
N ASN A 64 -22.91 27.75 1.11
CA ASN A 64 -22.61 28.52 -0.10
C ASN A 64 -23.85 28.69 -0.98
N TYR A 65 -24.61 27.62 -1.24
CA TYR A 65 -25.82 27.68 -2.05
C TYR A 65 -26.95 28.47 -1.40
N GLN A 66 -27.05 28.46 -0.07
CA GLN A 66 -28.08 29.23 0.63
C GLN A 66 -27.87 30.75 0.47
N TYR A 67 -26.61 31.22 0.52
CA TYR A 67 -26.32 32.66 0.50
C TYR A 67 -25.91 33.20 -0.87
N LEU A 68 -25.20 32.42 -1.70
CA LEU A 68 -24.72 32.86 -3.02
C LEU A 68 -25.51 32.26 -4.18
N ARG A 69 -26.39 31.29 -3.93
CA ARG A 69 -27.17 30.60 -4.98
C ARG A 69 -26.28 30.10 -6.11
N HIS A 70 -26.47 30.57 -7.35
CA HIS A 70 -25.71 30.13 -8.52
C HIS A 70 -24.24 30.54 -8.48
N SER A 71 -23.91 31.67 -7.84
CA SER A 71 -22.53 32.15 -7.66
C SER A 71 -21.70 31.30 -6.67
N ALA A 72 -22.32 30.29 -6.04
CA ALA A 72 -21.58 29.30 -5.24
C ALA A 72 -20.58 28.48 -6.10
N ARG A 73 -20.80 28.36 -7.42
CA ARG A 73 -19.85 27.72 -8.34
C ARG A 73 -18.57 28.53 -8.48
N ASP A 74 -18.68 29.85 -8.51
CA ASP A 74 -17.56 30.79 -8.64
C ASP A 74 -16.64 30.74 -7.41
N LEU A 75 -17.20 30.53 -6.22
CA LEU A 75 -16.41 30.25 -5.00
C LEU A 75 -15.56 28.97 -5.13
N GLY A 76 -16.10 27.94 -5.78
CA GLY A 76 -15.38 26.70 -6.04
C GLY A 76 -14.18 26.95 -6.95
N MET A 77 -14.39 27.76 -8.00
CA MET A 77 -13.33 28.21 -8.91
C MET A 77 -12.28 29.05 -8.18
N LEU A 78 -12.68 30.03 -7.36
CA LEU A 78 -11.75 30.86 -6.58
C LEU A 78 -10.85 30.01 -5.66
N LYS A 79 -11.42 28.99 -5.00
CA LYS A 79 -10.64 28.06 -4.18
C LYS A 79 -9.68 27.21 -4.99
N GLN A 80 -10.10 26.74 -6.17
CA GLN A 80 -9.23 26.01 -7.09
C GLN A 80 -8.07 26.89 -7.56
N LEU A 81 -8.35 28.15 -7.93
CA LEU A 81 -7.34 29.13 -8.33
C LEU A 81 -6.35 29.42 -7.22
N GLN A 82 -6.81 29.61 -5.98
CA GLN A 82 -5.92 29.78 -4.82
C GLN A 82 -5.02 28.56 -4.61
N THR A 83 -5.54 27.34 -4.79
CA THR A 83 -4.70 26.13 -4.69
C THR A 83 -3.74 25.95 -5.86
N SER A 84 -4.10 26.39 -7.08
CA SER A 84 -3.23 26.32 -8.26
C SER A 84 -2.14 27.38 -8.27
N LEU A 85 -2.43 28.60 -7.79
CA LEU A 85 -1.42 29.64 -7.65
C LEU A 85 -0.46 29.38 -6.47
N ALA A 86 -0.88 28.58 -5.48
CA ALA A 86 -0.01 28.11 -4.41
C ALA A 86 0.98 27.02 -4.87
N LEU A 87 0.85 26.49 -6.10
CA LEU A 87 1.84 25.57 -6.68
C LEU A 87 2.97 26.38 -7.33
N PRO A 88 4.24 26.09 -7.00
CA PRO A 88 5.41 26.90 -7.42
C PRO A 88 5.75 26.83 -8.92
N HIS A 89 4.94 26.14 -9.73
CA HIS A 89 5.20 25.93 -11.15
C HIS A 89 4.62 27.03 -12.06
N LEU A 90 4.20 28.18 -11.51
CA LEU A 90 3.72 29.28 -12.35
C LEU A 90 4.89 29.98 -13.07
N PRO A 91 4.80 30.19 -14.40
CA PRO A 91 5.92 30.66 -15.23
C PRO A 91 6.32 32.13 -15.00
N SER A 92 5.66 32.88 -14.13
CA SER A 92 5.85 34.32 -13.99
C SER A 92 5.94 34.75 -12.52
N GLN A 93 7.15 34.79 -11.97
CA GLN A 93 7.46 35.25 -10.60
C GLN A 93 6.95 36.67 -10.28
N ILE A 94 6.71 37.50 -11.31
CA ILE A 94 6.35 38.92 -11.16
C ILE A 94 4.82 39.12 -11.01
N SER A 95 4.01 38.36 -11.75
CA SER A 95 2.55 38.52 -11.72
C SER A 95 1.85 37.62 -10.71
N THR A 96 2.52 36.56 -10.25
CA THR A 96 2.03 35.66 -9.19
C THR A 96 1.66 36.38 -7.89
N PRO A 97 2.50 37.26 -7.28
CA PRO A 97 2.14 37.90 -6.02
C PRO A 97 0.90 38.79 -6.15
N TYR A 98 0.83 39.61 -7.20
CA TYR A 98 -0.31 40.49 -7.46
C TYR A 98 -1.61 39.69 -7.65
N MET A 99 -1.57 38.61 -8.42
CA MET A 99 -2.74 37.75 -8.63
C MET A 99 -3.17 37.03 -7.35
N THR A 100 -2.22 36.61 -6.49
CA THR A 100 -2.55 36.01 -5.19
C THR A 100 -3.19 37.01 -4.24
N GLU A 101 -2.72 38.26 -4.23
CA GLU A 101 -3.27 39.34 -3.41
C GLU A 101 -4.69 39.67 -3.88
N LEU A 102 -4.90 39.86 -5.19
CA LEU A 102 -6.22 40.09 -5.75
C LEU A 102 -7.18 38.93 -5.43
N LEU A 103 -6.76 37.67 -5.57
CA LEU A 103 -7.58 36.52 -5.20
C LEU A 103 -7.90 36.47 -3.71
N ALA A 104 -6.95 36.87 -2.85
CA ALA A 104 -7.16 36.95 -1.41
C ALA A 104 -8.19 38.04 -1.08
N GLU A 105 -8.05 39.24 -1.64
CA GLU A 105 -8.99 40.36 -1.47
C GLU A 105 -10.40 40.00 -1.93
N GLN A 106 -10.55 39.50 -3.16
CA GLN A 106 -11.86 39.12 -3.69
C GLN A 106 -12.50 38.01 -2.86
N SER A 107 -11.72 37.02 -2.41
CA SER A 107 -12.23 35.98 -1.52
C SER A 107 -12.66 36.54 -0.15
N ALA A 108 -11.92 37.50 0.40
CA ALA A 108 -12.24 38.14 1.68
C ALA A 108 -13.52 38.97 1.59
N ILE A 109 -13.72 39.70 0.48
CA ILE A 109 -14.93 40.46 0.19
C ILE A 109 -16.14 39.54 0.15
N VAL A 110 -16.09 38.45 -0.64
CA VAL A 110 -17.18 37.47 -0.74
C VAL A 110 -17.48 36.85 0.63
N HIS A 111 -16.45 36.44 1.38
CA HIS A 111 -16.62 35.90 2.72
C HIS A 111 -17.26 36.92 3.69
N LYS A 112 -16.91 38.20 3.61
CA LYS A 112 -17.51 39.27 4.42
C LYS A 112 -19.00 39.43 4.09
N PHE A 113 -19.37 39.47 2.81
CA PHE A 113 -20.78 39.55 2.40
C PHE A 113 -21.59 38.31 2.81
N MET A 114 -21.01 37.11 2.70
CA MET A 114 -21.65 35.89 3.18
C MET A 114 -21.86 35.91 4.70
N LYS A 115 -20.87 36.38 5.47
CA LYS A 115 -21.01 36.53 6.93
C LYS A 115 -22.08 37.54 7.29
N MET A 116 -22.11 38.70 6.64
CA MET A 116 -23.17 39.71 6.85
C MET A 116 -24.56 39.15 6.53
N SER A 117 -24.70 38.41 5.43
CA SER A 117 -25.96 37.75 5.07
C SER A 117 -26.38 36.70 6.08
N HIS A 118 -25.43 35.90 6.57
CA HIS A 118 -25.66 34.90 7.61
C HIS A 118 -26.06 35.52 8.95
N SER A 119 -25.44 36.62 9.36
CA SER A 119 -25.80 37.33 10.59
C SER A 119 -27.22 37.92 10.54
N ARG A 120 -27.70 38.31 9.35
CA ARG A 120 -29.06 38.84 9.15
C ARG A 120 -30.11 37.73 9.07
N SER A 121 -29.79 36.61 8.40
CA SER A 121 -30.66 35.45 8.30
C SER A 121 -29.84 34.18 8.52
N PRO A 122 -29.79 33.68 9.75
CA PRO A 122 -29.02 32.48 10.06
C PRO A 122 -29.65 31.25 9.43
N LEU A 123 -28.83 30.21 9.22
CA LEU A 123 -29.26 29.00 8.52
C LEU A 123 -30.45 28.30 9.17
N TYR A 124 -30.56 28.33 10.49
CA TYR A 124 -31.68 27.70 11.21
C TYR A 124 -32.99 28.44 10.91
N GLN A 125 -32.98 29.77 10.80
CA GLN A 125 -34.14 30.56 10.44
C GLN A 125 -34.55 30.31 8.98
N CYS A 126 -33.58 30.31 8.07
CA CYS A 126 -33.82 29.95 6.66
C CYS A 126 -34.48 28.56 6.51
N ARG A 127 -34.13 27.60 7.38
CA ARG A 127 -34.75 26.26 7.41
C ARG A 127 -36.15 26.29 7.99
N HIS A 128 -36.34 27.05 9.07
CA HIS A 128 -37.65 27.23 9.71
C HIS A 128 -38.65 27.88 8.74
N GLU A 129 -38.25 28.90 7.98
CA GLU A 129 -39.09 29.56 6.98
C GLU A 129 -39.51 28.62 5.83
N LYS A 130 -38.66 27.66 5.46
CA LYS A 130 -39.00 26.61 4.47
C LYS A 130 -39.96 25.56 5.04
N CYS A 131 -40.07 25.45 6.36
CA CYS A 131 -40.85 24.44 7.07
C CYS A 131 -41.83 25.08 8.08
N ARG A 132 -42.68 26.01 7.62
CA ARG A 132 -43.69 26.68 8.47
C ARG A 132 -44.71 25.72 9.09
N GLY A 133 -45.00 24.58 8.44
CA GLY A 133 -45.77 23.48 9.03
C GLY A 133 -44.83 22.42 9.59
N THR A 134 -44.55 22.45 10.90
CA THR A 134 -43.58 21.57 11.57
C THR A 134 -43.90 20.10 11.34
N GLN A 135 -45.15 19.68 11.53
CA GLN A 135 -45.58 18.28 11.39
C GLN A 135 -45.47 17.76 9.94
N ILE A 136 -45.85 18.57 8.94
CA ILE A 136 -45.76 18.17 7.52
C ILE A 136 -44.29 18.05 7.10
N CYS A 137 -43.46 19.01 7.51
CA CYS A 137 -42.03 18.96 7.22
C CYS A 137 -41.33 17.78 7.92
N GLU A 138 -41.66 17.50 9.18
CA GLU A 138 -41.15 16.33 9.91
C GLU A 138 -41.56 15.02 9.25
N ARG A 139 -42.83 14.89 8.84
CA ARG A 139 -43.32 13.72 8.11
C ARG A 139 -42.58 13.52 6.79
N ASN A 140 -42.39 14.59 6.02
CA ASN A 140 -41.66 14.54 4.75
C ASN A 140 -40.17 14.19 4.97
N GLN A 141 -39.55 14.70 6.02
CA GLN A 141 -38.17 14.35 6.39
C GLN A 141 -38.07 12.87 6.79
N LEU A 142 -39.01 12.37 7.59
CA LEU A 142 -39.06 10.97 7.97
C LEU A 142 -39.26 10.08 6.75
N GLU A 143 -40.19 10.42 5.86
CA GLU A 143 -40.44 9.68 4.63
C GLU A 143 -39.20 9.68 3.71
N ALA A 144 -38.52 10.82 3.56
CA ALA A 144 -37.28 10.90 2.80
C ALA A 144 -36.18 10.01 3.40
N LEU A 145 -36.06 9.97 4.73
CA LEU A 145 -35.12 9.09 5.41
C LEU A 145 -35.44 7.62 5.19
N LEU A 146 -36.70 7.22 5.35
CA LEU A 146 -37.15 5.84 5.12
C LEU A 146 -36.91 5.40 3.66
N ARG A 147 -37.14 6.29 2.68
CA ARG A 147 -36.80 6.04 1.27
C ARG A 147 -35.30 5.82 1.08
N ILE A 148 -34.46 6.64 1.72
CA ILE A 148 -32.99 6.51 1.68
C ILE A 148 -32.52 5.21 2.33
N GLU A 149 -33.10 4.83 3.47
CA GLU A 149 -32.81 3.58 4.17
C GLU A 149 -33.18 2.37 3.32
N TYR A 150 -34.38 2.38 2.72
CA TYR A 150 -34.83 1.31 1.83
C TYR A 150 -33.93 1.17 0.61
N GLN A 151 -33.59 2.28 -0.04
CA GLN A 151 -32.69 2.26 -1.20
C GLN A 151 -31.29 1.76 -0.81
N THR A 152 -30.74 2.25 0.30
CA THR A 152 -29.45 1.80 0.82
C THR A 152 -29.49 0.30 1.13
N ARG A 153 -30.60 -0.21 1.67
CA ARG A 153 -30.78 -1.65 1.92
C ARG A 153 -30.74 -2.47 0.65
N ARG A 154 -31.47 -2.07 -0.39
CA ARG A 154 -31.45 -2.75 -1.70
C ARG A 154 -30.05 -2.75 -2.31
N GLU A 155 -29.34 -1.62 -2.23
CA GLU A 155 -27.97 -1.50 -2.71
C GLU A 155 -27.03 -2.44 -1.97
N CYS A 156 -27.11 -2.50 -0.64
CA CYS A 156 -26.32 -3.43 0.17
C CYS A 156 -26.60 -4.89 -0.18
N PHE A 157 -27.86 -5.30 -0.35
CA PHE A 157 -28.16 -6.67 -0.78
C PHE A 157 -27.64 -6.97 -2.19
N ARG A 158 -27.72 -6.00 -3.12
CA ARG A 158 -27.12 -6.14 -4.45
C ARG A 158 -25.60 -6.33 -4.35
N MET A 159 -24.93 -5.55 -3.51
CA MET A 159 -23.48 -5.67 -3.26
C MET A 159 -23.12 -7.03 -2.65
N LEU A 160 -23.89 -7.53 -1.67
CA LEU A 160 -23.67 -8.86 -1.08
C LEU A 160 -23.78 -9.98 -2.11
N ARG A 161 -24.82 -9.95 -2.96
CA ARG A 161 -24.97 -10.95 -4.05
C ARG A 161 -23.77 -10.95 -4.99
N GLU A 162 -23.26 -9.78 -5.33
CA GLU A 162 -22.07 -9.64 -6.18
C GLU A 162 -20.80 -10.15 -5.47
N VAL A 163 -20.64 -9.92 -4.16
CA VAL A 163 -19.54 -10.50 -3.37
C VAL A 163 -19.61 -12.03 -3.38
N HIS A 164 -20.80 -12.62 -3.20
CA HIS A 164 -20.97 -14.08 -3.30
C HIS A 164 -20.64 -14.62 -4.69
N LYS A 165 -21.11 -13.95 -5.75
CA LYS A 165 -20.80 -14.32 -7.14
C LYS A 165 -19.29 -14.30 -7.39
N ARG A 166 -18.60 -13.25 -6.99
CA ARG A 166 -17.14 -13.13 -7.15
C ARG A 166 -16.35 -14.16 -6.33
N ARG A 167 -16.86 -14.58 -5.17
CA ARG A 167 -16.28 -15.71 -4.44
C ARG A 167 -16.35 -17.01 -5.24
N GLN A 168 -17.46 -17.26 -5.94
CA GLN A 168 -17.61 -18.46 -6.79
C GLN A 168 -16.63 -18.46 -7.97
N GLU A 169 -16.29 -17.28 -8.51
CA GLU A 169 -15.28 -17.11 -9.58
C GLU A 169 -13.84 -17.44 -9.13
N ARG A 170 -13.59 -17.59 -7.81
CA ARG A 170 -12.29 -17.90 -7.20
C ARG A 170 -11.15 -16.92 -7.51
N ASN A 171 -11.45 -15.74 -8.07
CA ASN A 171 -10.46 -14.68 -8.30
C ASN A 171 -10.42 -13.71 -7.12
N ILE A 172 -9.44 -13.91 -6.23
CA ILE A 172 -9.37 -13.19 -4.96
C ILE A 172 -8.91 -11.75 -5.14
N GLU A 173 -8.03 -11.45 -6.09
CA GLU A 173 -7.57 -10.07 -6.31
C GLU A 173 -8.76 -9.19 -6.75
N ARG A 174 -9.57 -9.68 -7.70
CA ARG A 174 -10.80 -8.99 -8.14
C ARG A 174 -11.84 -8.87 -7.04
N LEU A 175 -11.94 -9.86 -6.16
CA LEU A 175 -12.83 -9.81 -5.00
C LEU A 175 -12.33 -8.77 -3.99
N THR A 176 -11.03 -8.75 -3.67
CA THR A 176 -10.44 -7.76 -2.75
C THR A 176 -10.60 -6.34 -3.27
N ASP A 177 -10.37 -6.11 -4.55
CA ASP A 177 -10.49 -4.78 -5.16
C ASP A 177 -11.96 -4.30 -5.13
N TYR A 178 -12.91 -5.20 -5.36
CA TYR A 178 -14.34 -4.89 -5.27
C TYR A 178 -14.79 -4.58 -3.85
N VAL A 179 -14.38 -5.39 -2.87
CA VAL A 179 -14.67 -5.15 -1.45
C VAL A 179 -14.05 -3.83 -1.00
N GLU A 180 -12.80 -3.55 -1.39
CA GLU A 180 -12.14 -2.27 -1.11
C GLU A 180 -12.92 -1.09 -1.72
N HIS A 181 -13.38 -1.23 -2.97
CA HIS A 181 -14.16 -0.20 -3.64
C HIS A 181 -15.51 0.08 -2.94
N ILE A 182 -16.28 -0.96 -2.61
CA ILE A 182 -17.57 -0.81 -1.91
C ILE A 182 -17.38 -0.18 -0.54
N MET A 183 -16.42 -0.69 0.23
CA MET A 183 -16.20 -0.24 1.61
C MET A 183 -15.74 1.22 1.66
N SER A 184 -14.84 1.61 0.74
CA SER A 184 -14.33 2.99 0.67
C SER A 184 -15.33 3.98 0.08
N THR A 185 -16.04 3.62 -0.98
CA THR A 185 -16.88 4.56 -1.74
C THR A 185 -18.28 4.67 -1.15
N SER A 186 -18.90 3.51 -0.84
CA SER A 186 -20.31 3.48 -0.46
C SER A 186 -20.47 3.45 1.07
N ILE A 187 -19.87 2.47 1.73
CA ILE A 187 -20.17 2.16 3.15
C ILE A 187 -19.50 3.16 4.11
N ALA A 188 -18.31 3.66 3.78
CA ALA A 188 -17.63 4.66 4.59
C ALA A 188 -18.48 5.93 4.80
N LEU A 189 -19.31 6.29 3.81
CA LEU A 189 -20.16 7.48 3.85
C LEU A 189 -21.51 7.28 4.55
N LYS A 190 -21.93 6.03 4.80
CA LYS A 190 -23.21 5.74 5.45
C LYS A 190 -23.09 5.85 6.97
N THR A 191 -24.07 6.50 7.60
CA THR A 191 -24.21 6.60 9.06
C THR A 191 -25.13 5.49 9.57
N ASN A 192 -25.11 5.26 10.89
CA ASN A 192 -26.04 4.31 11.53
C ASN A 192 -27.51 4.70 11.34
N ARG A 193 -27.81 5.98 11.05
CA ARG A 193 -29.17 6.41 10.71
C ARG A 193 -29.59 5.88 9.34
N THR A 194 -28.72 6.03 8.33
CA THR A 194 -29.02 5.55 6.95
C THR A 194 -28.84 4.05 6.76
N LEU A 195 -28.04 3.41 7.61
CA LEU A 195 -27.75 1.98 7.59
C LEU A 195 -27.64 1.48 9.05
N PRO A 196 -28.77 1.14 9.70
CA PRO A 196 -28.77 0.68 11.09
C PRO A 196 -27.95 -0.60 11.30
N TRP A 197 -28.05 -1.52 10.34
CA TRP A 197 -27.39 -2.82 10.35
C TRP A 197 -26.02 -2.79 9.63
N LYS A 198 -25.28 -1.68 9.81
CA LYS A 198 -23.98 -1.49 9.17
C LYS A 198 -22.96 -2.53 9.62
N TRP A 199 -23.00 -2.92 10.89
CA TRP A 199 -22.02 -3.84 11.44
C TRP A 199 -22.21 -5.25 10.89
N GLU A 200 -23.45 -5.70 10.73
CA GLU A 200 -23.82 -7.01 10.16
C GLU A 200 -23.31 -7.10 8.72
N PHE A 201 -23.59 -6.07 7.93
CA PHE A 201 -23.13 -5.99 6.54
C PHE A 201 -21.60 -6.04 6.45
N VAL A 202 -20.92 -5.23 7.27
CA VAL A 202 -19.45 -5.17 7.28
C VAL A 202 -18.85 -6.52 7.71
N ASN A 203 -19.43 -7.15 8.73
CA ASN A 203 -19.01 -8.45 9.22
C ASN A 203 -19.19 -9.52 8.15
N GLU A 204 -20.35 -9.57 7.50
CA GLU A 204 -20.66 -10.55 6.46
C GLU A 204 -19.72 -10.44 5.26
N VAL A 205 -19.51 -9.23 4.74
CA VAL A 205 -18.60 -9.02 3.60
C VAL A 205 -17.17 -9.47 3.92
N TYR A 206 -16.65 -9.10 5.10
CA TYR A 206 -15.30 -9.50 5.48
C TYR A 206 -15.19 -10.99 5.83
N ASN A 207 -16.23 -11.62 6.36
CA ASN A 207 -16.25 -13.07 6.56
C ASN A 207 -16.28 -13.83 5.24
N ILE A 208 -17.09 -13.41 4.26
CA ILE A 208 -17.08 -14.01 2.91
C ILE A 208 -15.69 -13.89 2.27
N LEU A 209 -15.05 -12.73 2.43
CA LEU A 209 -13.68 -12.53 1.95
C LEU A 209 -12.68 -13.43 2.68
N ALA A 210 -12.79 -13.57 4.00
CA ALA A 210 -11.94 -14.47 4.78
C ALA A 210 -12.08 -15.93 4.31
N LEU A 211 -13.32 -16.36 4.04
CA LEU A 211 -13.58 -17.69 3.51
C LEU A 211 -13.01 -17.87 2.10
N ALA A 212 -13.09 -16.85 1.24
CA ALA A 212 -12.46 -16.89 -0.07
C ALA A 212 -10.93 -17.06 0.02
N HIS A 213 -10.28 -16.48 1.04
CA HIS A 213 -8.86 -16.73 1.31
C HIS A 213 -8.60 -18.18 1.73
N THR A 214 -9.45 -18.77 2.58
CA THR A 214 -9.33 -20.18 2.95
C THR A 214 -9.59 -21.13 1.79
N ASP A 215 -10.45 -20.76 0.84
CA ASP A 215 -10.77 -21.56 -0.35
C ASP A 215 -9.53 -21.77 -1.25
N ARG A 216 -8.47 -20.94 -1.13
CA ARG A 216 -7.17 -21.16 -1.81
C ARG A 216 -6.38 -22.33 -1.26
N CYS A 217 -6.54 -22.63 0.02
CA CYS A 217 -5.81 -23.66 0.75
C CYS A 217 -6.41 -25.03 0.44
N ALA A 218 -6.40 -25.39 -0.84
CA ALA A 218 -6.85 -26.67 -1.34
C ALA A 218 -5.64 -27.48 -1.78
N VAL A 219 -5.64 -28.78 -1.46
CA VAL A 219 -4.59 -29.71 -1.86
C VAL A 219 -4.55 -29.79 -3.39
N PRO A 220 -3.45 -29.37 -4.04
CA PRO A 220 -3.29 -29.54 -5.49
C PRO A 220 -3.30 -31.03 -5.84
N LYS A 221 -4.03 -31.40 -6.89
CA LYS A 221 -4.03 -32.77 -7.39
C LYS A 221 -2.79 -32.98 -8.27
N ASN A 222 -2.14 -34.14 -8.16
CA ASN A 222 -1.07 -34.59 -9.05
C ASN A 222 0.22 -33.76 -9.01
N VAL A 223 0.65 -33.30 -7.83
CA VAL A 223 1.93 -32.59 -7.66
C VAL A 223 2.79 -33.39 -6.68
N ASP A 224 4.04 -33.66 -7.07
CA ASP A 224 5.02 -34.23 -6.16
C ASP A 224 5.60 -33.11 -5.28
N PHE A 225 5.19 -33.09 -4.01
CA PHE A 225 5.61 -32.06 -3.06
C PHE A 225 6.97 -32.33 -2.42
N LEU A 226 7.63 -33.44 -2.77
CA LEU A 226 9.01 -33.71 -2.38
C LEU A 226 10.00 -32.88 -3.19
N ASP A 227 9.60 -32.41 -4.39
CA ASP A 227 10.39 -31.48 -5.19
C ASP A 227 10.32 -30.04 -4.62
N LEU A 228 11.50 -29.44 -4.46
CA LEU A 228 11.67 -28.08 -3.92
C LEU A 228 11.01 -27.02 -4.82
N HIS A 229 10.92 -27.25 -6.13
CA HIS A 229 10.23 -26.33 -7.04
C HIS A 229 8.73 -26.24 -6.74
N ASN A 230 8.11 -27.33 -6.31
CA ASN A 230 6.69 -27.41 -5.98
C ASN A 230 6.34 -26.85 -4.59
N HIS A 231 7.35 -26.52 -3.78
CA HIS A 231 7.19 -25.83 -2.49
C HIS A 231 6.53 -24.45 -2.66
N SER A 232 6.84 -23.76 -3.76
CA SER A 232 6.23 -22.46 -4.11
C SER A 232 4.72 -22.58 -4.35
N THR A 233 4.29 -23.65 -5.02
CA THR A 233 2.88 -23.98 -5.26
C THR A 233 2.16 -24.33 -3.97
N LEU A 234 2.80 -25.10 -3.08
CA LEU A 234 2.22 -25.50 -1.79
C LEU A 234 1.93 -24.28 -0.91
N TYR A 235 2.86 -23.34 -0.77
CA TYR A 235 2.69 -22.14 0.06
C TYR A 235 2.07 -20.95 -0.70
N LEU A 236 1.60 -21.14 -1.93
CA LEU A 236 1.00 -20.09 -2.77
C LEU A 236 1.93 -18.86 -2.94
N LEU A 237 3.24 -19.10 -3.07
CA LEU A 237 4.25 -18.07 -3.27
C LEU A 237 4.26 -17.63 -4.73
N THR A 238 4.36 -16.32 -4.98
CA THR A 238 4.52 -15.78 -6.33
C THR A 238 5.92 -16.07 -6.84
N THR A 239 6.05 -16.97 -7.82
CA THR A 239 7.32 -17.37 -8.46
C THR A 239 7.88 -16.33 -9.43
N GLU A 240 7.15 -15.25 -9.72
CA GLU A 240 7.50 -14.26 -10.75
C GLU A 240 8.85 -13.56 -10.56
N ARG A 241 9.44 -13.59 -9.36
CA ARG A 241 10.73 -12.94 -9.08
C ARG A 241 11.95 -13.82 -9.39
N ALA A 242 11.75 -15.09 -9.73
CA ALA A 242 12.81 -16.01 -10.13
C ALA A 242 12.90 -16.16 -11.66
N ARG A 243 12.57 -15.11 -12.43
CA ARG A 243 13.04 -15.05 -13.82
C ARG A 243 14.48 -14.61 -13.77
N ASP A 244 15.34 -15.49 -14.26
CA ASP A 244 16.77 -15.33 -14.41
C ASP A 244 17.16 -13.88 -14.68
N LEU A 245 17.93 -13.32 -13.75
CA LEU A 245 18.88 -12.24 -14.03
C LEU A 245 20.02 -12.76 -14.92
N SER A 246 19.71 -13.61 -15.90
CA SER A 246 20.56 -13.79 -17.07
C SER A 246 20.47 -12.49 -17.85
N VAL A 247 21.27 -11.51 -17.44
CA VAL A 247 21.48 -10.26 -18.16
C VAL A 247 22.10 -10.64 -19.51
N SER A 248 21.27 -10.98 -20.48
CA SER A 248 21.68 -11.02 -21.89
C SER A 248 21.92 -9.57 -22.28
N PHE A 249 23.19 -9.22 -22.51
CA PHE A 249 23.57 -7.92 -23.06
C PHE A 249 22.96 -7.81 -24.46
N GLY A 250 21.91 -6.99 -24.62
CA GLY A 250 21.40 -6.58 -25.94
C GLY A 250 19.92 -6.81 -26.23
N ASP A 251 19.22 -7.71 -25.54
CA ASP A 251 17.86 -8.13 -25.98
C ASP A 251 16.70 -7.54 -25.18
N ARG A 252 16.92 -7.01 -23.97
CA ARG A 252 15.87 -6.42 -23.12
C ARG A 252 16.22 -4.98 -22.77
N ASN A 253 15.28 -4.06 -23.04
CA ASN A 253 15.40 -2.68 -22.59
C ASN A 253 15.26 -2.64 -21.06
N ASN A 254 16.38 -2.75 -20.36
CA ASN A 254 16.46 -2.74 -18.89
C ASN A 254 15.80 -1.49 -18.28
N TYR A 255 15.83 -0.34 -18.97
CA TYR A 255 15.16 0.87 -18.52
C TYR A 255 13.63 0.73 -18.50
N ALA A 256 13.05 0.11 -19.53
CA ALA A 256 11.60 -0.14 -19.56
C ALA A 256 11.15 -1.16 -18.51
N GLU A 257 12.02 -2.10 -18.10
CA GLU A 257 11.73 -3.01 -16.99
C GLU A 257 11.83 -2.32 -15.62
N ILE A 258 12.83 -1.45 -15.44
CA ILE A 258 12.96 -0.59 -14.25
C ILE A 258 11.72 0.31 -14.10
N ASP A 259 11.31 1.02 -15.15
CA ASP A 259 10.13 1.90 -15.13
C ASP A 259 8.85 1.15 -14.76
N ARG A 260 8.69 -0.10 -15.25
CA ARG A 260 7.54 -0.95 -14.92
C ARG A 260 7.56 -1.36 -13.45
N GLU A 261 8.74 -1.68 -12.91
CA GLU A 261 8.88 -2.07 -11.50
C GLU A 261 8.66 -0.87 -10.57
N GLU A 262 9.19 0.31 -10.91
CA GLU A 262 8.90 1.56 -10.19
C GLU A 262 7.41 1.90 -10.21
N ALA A 263 6.74 1.75 -11.36
CA ALA A 263 5.30 1.96 -11.47
C ALA A 263 4.51 0.96 -10.60
N ARG A 264 4.95 -0.30 -10.50
CA ARG A 264 4.34 -1.31 -9.61
C ARG A 264 4.54 -0.93 -8.15
N GLN A 265 5.75 -0.57 -7.75
CA GLN A 265 6.05 -0.14 -6.39
C GLN A 265 5.26 1.10 -6.00
N SER A 266 5.16 2.10 -6.89
CA SER A 266 4.36 3.31 -6.68
C SER A 266 2.87 2.98 -6.48
N ARG A 267 2.30 2.06 -7.27
CA ARG A 267 0.91 1.60 -7.08
C ARG A 267 0.71 0.92 -5.73
N MET A 268 1.68 0.11 -5.30
CA MET A 268 1.62 -0.59 -4.01
C MET A 268 1.73 0.37 -2.82
N VAL A 269 2.64 1.35 -2.88
CA VAL A 269 2.77 2.40 -1.85
C VAL A 269 1.46 3.18 -1.73
N LYS A 270 0.89 3.62 -2.85
CA LYS A 270 -0.43 4.30 -2.87
C LYS A 270 -1.54 3.43 -2.28
N LYS A 271 -1.53 2.11 -2.52
CA LYS A 271 -2.50 1.18 -1.91
C LYS A 271 -2.30 1.10 -0.40
N ILE A 272 -1.06 0.95 0.07
CA ILE A 272 -0.73 0.91 1.51
C ILE A 272 -1.17 2.19 2.21
N GLU A 273 -0.89 3.37 1.64
CA GLU A 273 -1.31 4.67 2.19
C GLU A 273 -2.83 4.77 2.35
N ARG A 274 -3.58 4.34 1.32
CA ARG A 274 -5.05 4.30 1.37
C ARG A 274 -5.56 3.38 2.48
N LEU A 275 -4.98 2.19 2.63
CA LEU A 275 -5.35 1.24 3.68
C LEU A 275 -5.00 1.76 5.07
N CYS A 276 -3.83 2.38 5.24
CA CYS A 276 -3.42 3.02 6.50
C CYS A 276 -4.35 4.18 6.86
N SER A 277 -4.69 5.04 5.90
CA SER A 277 -5.63 6.15 6.11
C SER A 277 -7.01 5.64 6.56
N ARG A 278 -7.49 4.53 5.98
CA ARG A 278 -8.73 3.87 6.41
C ARG A 278 -8.61 3.26 7.80
N LEU A 279 -7.48 2.64 8.12
CA LEU A 279 -7.24 2.00 9.42
C LEU A 279 -7.32 2.99 10.58
N LYS A 280 -6.82 4.23 10.40
CA LYS A 280 -6.93 5.31 11.41
C LYS A 280 -8.38 5.58 11.84
N HIS A 281 -9.33 5.44 10.90
CA HIS A 281 -10.73 5.80 11.10
C HIS A 281 -11.67 4.59 11.26
N SER A 282 -11.13 3.37 11.25
CA SER A 282 -11.94 2.16 11.34
C SER A 282 -12.38 1.87 12.77
N ARG A 283 -13.69 1.75 12.96
CA ARG A 283 -14.33 1.47 14.26
C ARG A 283 -14.54 -0.02 14.52
N PHE A 284 -14.63 -0.84 13.47
CA PHE A 284 -15.01 -2.25 13.59
C PHE A 284 -13.76 -3.14 13.71
N GLY A 285 -13.73 -4.02 14.71
CA GLY A 285 -12.60 -4.93 14.94
C GLY A 285 -12.28 -5.84 13.74
N ILE A 286 -13.32 -6.35 13.06
CA ILE A 286 -13.14 -7.19 11.87
C ILE A 286 -12.56 -6.41 10.68
N GLU A 287 -12.99 -5.16 10.48
CA GLU A 287 -12.42 -4.30 9.43
C GLU A 287 -10.95 -4.00 9.71
N ARG A 288 -10.61 -3.67 10.96
CA ARG A 288 -9.22 -3.42 11.37
C ARG A 288 -8.34 -4.66 11.14
N THR A 289 -8.85 -5.83 11.47
CA THR A 289 -8.19 -7.12 11.21
C THR A 289 -7.90 -7.31 9.72
N TYR A 290 -8.91 -7.12 8.87
CA TYR A 290 -8.76 -7.19 7.43
C TYR A 290 -7.75 -6.16 6.90
N LEU A 291 -7.87 -4.89 7.30
CA LEU A 291 -6.99 -3.82 6.82
C LEU A 291 -5.53 -4.10 7.16
N LYS A 292 -5.23 -4.55 8.39
CA LYS A 292 -3.87 -4.93 8.80
C LYS A 292 -3.38 -6.16 8.03
N PHE A 293 -4.23 -7.15 7.80
CA PHE A 293 -3.92 -8.33 6.98
C PHE A 293 -3.56 -7.94 5.53
N GLU A 294 -4.37 -7.08 4.89
CA GLU A 294 -4.12 -6.66 3.51
C GLU A 294 -2.87 -5.75 3.41
N ILE A 295 -2.59 -4.92 4.42
CA ILE A 295 -1.31 -4.18 4.50
C ILE A 295 -0.13 -5.15 4.61
N ALA A 296 -0.23 -6.18 5.47
CA ALA A 296 0.81 -7.21 5.60
C ALA A 296 1.02 -7.96 4.28
N ARG A 297 -0.06 -8.30 3.57
CA ARG A 297 -0.02 -8.94 2.26
C ARG A 297 0.58 -8.04 1.17
N CYS A 298 0.32 -6.73 1.21
CA CYS A 298 1.00 -5.76 0.34
C CYS A 298 2.52 -5.73 0.63
N HIS A 299 2.92 -5.70 1.90
CA HIS A 299 4.35 -5.75 2.26
C HIS A 299 5.02 -7.06 1.84
N PHE A 300 4.31 -8.19 1.96
CA PHE A 300 4.77 -9.50 1.48
C PHE A 300 5.01 -9.49 -0.03
N LYS A 301 4.03 -9.01 -0.81
CA LYS A 301 4.16 -8.84 -2.26
C LYS A 301 5.29 -7.89 -2.67
N ALA A 302 5.61 -6.90 -1.83
CA ALA A 302 6.71 -5.96 -2.03
C ALA A 302 8.07 -6.50 -1.55
N SER A 303 8.12 -7.72 -1.00
CA SER A 303 9.32 -8.32 -0.36
C SER A 303 9.86 -7.55 0.86
N HIS A 304 9.02 -6.75 1.52
CA HIS A 304 9.32 -6.14 2.81
C HIS A 304 8.88 -7.08 3.95
N PHE A 305 9.58 -8.19 4.12
CA PHE A 305 9.11 -9.29 4.97
C PHE A 305 9.04 -8.96 6.47
N ASP A 306 9.99 -8.19 7.00
CA ASP A 306 9.96 -7.80 8.43
C ASP A 306 8.72 -6.95 8.75
N LYS A 307 8.42 -5.98 7.89
CA LYS A 307 7.21 -5.16 7.98
C LYS A 307 5.94 -6.02 7.85
N ALA A 308 5.96 -7.02 6.97
CA ALA A 308 4.85 -7.95 6.80
C ALA A 308 4.58 -8.78 8.09
N ILE A 309 5.62 -9.32 8.73
CA ILE A 309 5.49 -10.08 9.98
C ILE A 309 4.94 -9.19 11.11
N ILE A 310 5.52 -8.00 11.30
CA ILE A 310 5.07 -7.06 12.35
C ILE A 310 3.59 -6.71 12.15
N MET A 311 3.18 -6.42 10.91
CA MET A 311 1.78 -6.10 10.61
C MET A 311 0.86 -7.32 10.75
N ALA A 312 1.31 -8.53 10.38
CA ALA A 312 0.55 -9.75 10.56
C ALA A 312 0.34 -10.08 12.05
N GLN A 313 1.35 -9.89 12.90
CA GLN A 313 1.20 -10.06 14.36
C GLN A 313 0.20 -9.04 14.94
N LYS A 314 0.26 -7.78 14.52
CA LYS A 314 -0.73 -6.76 14.90
C LYS A 314 -2.15 -7.10 14.40
N ALA A 315 -2.27 -7.78 13.26
CA ALA A 315 -3.55 -8.27 12.75
C ALA A 315 -4.07 -9.43 13.60
N LEU A 316 -3.19 -10.33 14.05
CA LEU A 316 -3.56 -11.50 14.86
C LEU A 316 -4.15 -11.09 16.22
N LEU A 317 -3.63 -10.02 16.82
CA LEU A 317 -4.18 -9.44 18.05
C LEU A 317 -5.61 -8.91 17.84
N ASP A 318 -5.84 -8.14 16.77
CA ASP A 318 -7.18 -7.64 16.42
C ASP A 318 -8.15 -8.79 16.06
N ALA A 319 -7.64 -9.83 15.41
CA ALA A 319 -8.39 -11.04 15.08
C ALA A 319 -8.83 -11.80 16.35
N GLY A 320 -7.97 -11.79 17.37
CA GLY A 320 -8.29 -12.28 18.72
C GLY A 320 -9.42 -11.47 19.35
N ASN A 321 -9.34 -10.13 19.31
CA ASN A 321 -10.35 -9.24 19.89
C ASN A 321 -11.72 -9.36 19.21
N CYS A 322 -11.78 -9.66 17.91
CA CYS A 322 -13.04 -9.90 17.19
C CYS A 322 -13.48 -11.38 17.20
N ASN A 323 -12.77 -12.26 17.92
CA ASN A 323 -13.06 -13.69 18.02
C ASN A 323 -13.21 -14.43 16.67
N SER A 324 -12.63 -13.91 15.59
CA SER A 324 -12.72 -14.54 14.26
C SER A 324 -11.63 -15.59 14.06
N THR A 325 -11.99 -16.87 14.16
CA THR A 325 -11.08 -18.01 13.94
C THR A 325 -10.58 -18.09 12.51
N VAL A 326 -11.43 -17.77 11.52
CA VAL A 326 -11.08 -17.78 10.09
C VAL A 326 -10.00 -16.74 9.78
N TRP A 327 -10.13 -15.52 10.31
CA TRP A 327 -9.10 -14.50 10.13
C TRP A 327 -7.80 -14.87 10.85
N ARG A 328 -7.87 -15.43 12.06
CA ARG A 328 -6.68 -15.93 12.76
C ARG A 328 -5.93 -16.96 11.91
N PHE A 329 -6.65 -17.90 11.31
CA PHE A 329 -6.07 -18.89 10.40
C PHE A 329 -5.39 -18.24 9.20
N ASN A 330 -6.09 -17.36 8.47
CA ASN A 330 -5.54 -16.68 7.29
C ASN A 330 -4.27 -15.86 7.61
N ILE A 331 -4.24 -15.18 8.76
CA ILE A 331 -3.09 -14.40 9.22
C ILE A 331 -1.93 -15.32 9.60
N THR A 332 -2.19 -16.41 10.33
CA THR A 332 -1.16 -17.40 10.67
C THR A 332 -0.60 -18.04 9.40
N PHE A 333 -1.44 -18.35 8.43
CA PHE A 333 -0.99 -18.89 7.15
C PHE A 333 -0.11 -17.89 6.38
N LEU A 334 -0.46 -16.60 6.35
CA LEU A 334 0.41 -15.56 5.77
C LEU A 334 1.80 -15.50 6.43
N ILE A 335 1.87 -15.70 7.76
CA ILE A 335 3.16 -15.81 8.47
C ILE A 335 3.92 -17.06 8.02
N CYS A 336 3.24 -18.19 7.83
CA CYS A 336 3.85 -19.41 7.26
C CYS A 336 4.42 -19.14 5.86
N GLN A 337 3.71 -18.40 5.00
CA GLN A 337 4.21 -18.02 3.67
C GLN A 337 5.52 -17.21 3.75
N VAL A 338 5.62 -16.28 4.70
CA VAL A 338 6.86 -15.51 4.92
C VAL A 338 7.99 -16.43 5.39
N HIS A 339 7.74 -17.34 6.33
CA HIS A 339 8.76 -18.27 6.83
C HIS A 339 9.20 -19.30 5.79
N ALA A 340 8.29 -19.77 4.94
CA ALA A 340 8.56 -20.65 3.82
C ALA A 340 9.48 -19.97 2.79
N ASN A 341 9.31 -18.67 2.54
CA ASN A 341 10.16 -17.92 1.61
C ASN A 341 11.61 -17.75 2.12
N PHE A 342 11.81 -17.72 3.44
CA PHE A 342 13.16 -17.65 4.05
C PHE A 342 13.77 -19.02 4.36
N TYR A 343 13.12 -20.14 4.00
CA TYR A 343 13.56 -21.49 4.36
C TYR A 343 13.82 -21.70 5.86
N ARG A 344 13.09 -20.97 6.73
CA ARG A 344 13.23 -21.07 8.20
C ARG A 344 12.33 -22.19 8.74
N PHE A 345 12.64 -23.43 8.40
CA PHE A 345 11.78 -24.60 8.62
C PHE A 345 11.39 -24.86 10.09
N ARG A 346 12.28 -24.54 11.06
CA ARG A 346 11.97 -24.69 12.50
C ARG A 346 10.84 -23.75 12.95
N ARG A 347 10.95 -22.46 12.61
CA ARG A 347 9.90 -21.46 12.92
C ARG A 347 8.63 -21.73 12.12
N LEU A 348 8.78 -22.22 10.89
CA LEU A 348 7.66 -22.65 10.05
C LEU A 348 6.87 -23.78 10.74
N GLY A 349 7.54 -24.80 11.27
CA GLY A 349 6.91 -25.89 12.02
C GLY A 349 6.08 -25.39 13.22
N GLU A 350 6.65 -24.51 14.04
CA GLU A 350 5.93 -23.88 15.15
C GLU A 350 4.67 -23.12 14.68
N THR A 351 4.76 -22.37 13.58
CA THR A 351 3.59 -21.65 13.04
C THR A 351 2.56 -22.58 12.41
N LEU A 352 2.98 -23.69 11.79
CA LEU A 352 2.09 -24.70 11.20
C LEU A 352 1.32 -25.47 12.27
N THR A 353 1.93 -25.77 13.43
CA THR A 353 1.19 -26.39 14.55
C THR A 353 0.07 -25.49 15.06
N ARG A 354 0.31 -24.17 15.15
CA ARG A 354 -0.73 -23.18 15.47
C ARG A 354 -1.82 -23.14 14.39
N ALA A 355 -1.44 -23.18 13.12
CA ALA A 355 -2.39 -23.25 12.01
C ALA A 355 -3.24 -24.53 12.05
N SER A 356 -2.66 -25.66 12.43
CA SER A 356 -3.35 -26.95 12.56
C SER A 356 -4.42 -26.89 13.66
N HIS A 357 -4.07 -26.39 14.84
CA HIS A 357 -5.04 -26.19 15.93
C HIS A 357 -6.18 -25.24 15.51
N LEU A 358 -5.91 -24.21 14.70
CA LEU A 358 -6.95 -23.34 14.17
C LEU A 358 -7.83 -24.04 13.12
N ALA A 359 -7.25 -24.89 12.27
CA ALA A 359 -8.00 -25.69 11.30
C ALA A 359 -8.92 -26.72 11.99
N GLU A 360 -8.48 -27.31 13.10
CA GLU A 360 -9.28 -28.20 13.95
C GLU A 360 -10.48 -27.46 14.55
N ARG A 361 -10.26 -26.28 15.11
CA ARG A 361 -11.34 -25.41 15.63
C ARG A 361 -12.35 -24.96 14.58
N LEU A 362 -11.92 -24.88 13.31
CA LEU A 362 -12.80 -24.53 12.19
C LEU A 362 -13.62 -25.73 11.68
N HIS A 363 -13.35 -26.94 12.18
CA HIS A 363 -14.00 -28.19 11.76
C HIS A 363 -13.98 -28.43 10.24
N SER A 364 -12.99 -27.88 9.52
CA SER A 364 -12.86 -28.04 8.07
C SER A 364 -11.88 -29.17 7.73
N PRO A 365 -12.34 -30.33 7.22
CA PRO A 365 -11.44 -31.44 6.91
C PRO A 365 -10.46 -31.09 5.78
N LYS A 366 -10.88 -30.24 4.85
CA LYS A 366 -10.03 -29.78 3.73
C LYS A 366 -8.82 -28.98 4.22
N LEU A 367 -9.04 -28.04 5.13
CA LEU A 367 -7.95 -27.24 5.71
C LEU A 367 -7.02 -28.09 6.56
N ARG A 368 -7.57 -29.02 7.35
CA ARG A 368 -6.76 -29.96 8.13
C ARG A 368 -5.84 -30.80 7.24
N ALA A 369 -6.38 -31.39 6.16
CA ALA A 369 -5.59 -32.16 5.21
C ALA A 369 -4.49 -31.33 4.55
N TYR A 370 -4.81 -30.09 4.16
CA TYR A 370 -3.85 -29.18 3.56
C TYR A 370 -2.73 -28.78 4.54
N VAL A 371 -3.05 -28.43 5.78
CA VAL A 371 -2.04 -28.09 6.80
C VAL A 371 -1.18 -29.30 7.17
N ALA A 372 -1.77 -30.49 7.27
CA ALA A 372 -1.05 -31.73 7.53
C ALA A 372 -0.03 -32.03 6.40
N LEU A 373 -0.41 -31.79 5.14
CA LEU A 373 0.51 -31.88 4.02
C LEU A 373 1.67 -30.87 4.14
N CYS A 374 1.38 -29.61 4.50
CA CYS A 374 2.43 -28.61 4.76
C CYS A 374 3.38 -29.03 5.88
N GLN A 375 2.87 -29.66 6.94
CA GLN A 375 3.68 -30.19 8.04
C GLN A 375 4.59 -31.33 7.59
N ALA A 376 4.05 -32.32 6.88
CA ALA A 376 4.81 -33.46 6.37
C ALA A 376 5.97 -33.02 5.45
N VAL A 377 5.71 -32.07 4.54
CA VAL A 377 6.74 -31.52 3.65
C VAL A 377 7.80 -30.74 4.46
N ASN A 378 7.39 -29.95 5.45
CA ASN A 378 8.33 -29.21 6.30
C ASN A 378 9.22 -30.14 7.14
N GLU A 379 8.67 -31.24 7.66
CA GLU A 379 9.43 -32.27 8.39
C GLU A 379 10.44 -32.98 7.49
N TYR A 380 10.03 -33.34 6.26
CA TYR A 380 10.93 -33.91 5.27
C TYR A 380 12.11 -32.97 4.97
N GLN A 381 11.85 -31.67 4.77
CA GLN A 381 12.88 -30.66 4.52
C GLN A 381 13.82 -30.46 5.73
N LEU A 382 13.28 -30.48 6.95
CA LEU A 382 14.07 -30.43 8.18
C LEU A 382 15.01 -31.63 8.29
N ASN A 383 14.51 -32.84 8.00
CA ASN A 383 15.32 -34.05 8.05
C ASN A 383 16.39 -34.03 6.97
N PHE A 384 16.05 -33.61 5.75
CA PHE A 384 17.03 -33.46 4.66
C PHE A 384 18.13 -32.45 5.00
N ALA A 385 17.78 -31.29 5.59
CA ALA A 385 18.75 -30.30 6.05
C ALA A 385 19.70 -30.86 7.12
N ARG A 386 19.16 -31.59 8.11
CA ARG A 386 19.95 -32.26 9.16
C ARG A 386 20.90 -33.31 8.59
N HIS A 387 20.46 -34.09 7.60
CA HIS A 387 21.32 -35.07 6.93
C HIS A 387 22.47 -34.39 6.17
N ARG A 388 22.23 -33.28 5.48
CA ARG A 388 23.29 -32.48 4.85
C ARG A 388 24.29 -31.91 5.85
N GLU A 389 23.82 -31.38 6.98
CA GLU A 389 24.69 -30.86 8.05
C GLU A 389 25.55 -31.99 8.65
N ALA A 390 24.97 -33.18 8.84
CA ALA A 390 25.72 -34.36 9.28
C ALA A 390 26.78 -34.78 8.25
N GLU A 391 26.45 -34.87 6.96
CA GLU A 391 27.39 -35.21 5.89
C GLU A 391 28.53 -34.18 5.73
N GLN A 392 28.26 -32.90 5.95
CA GLN A 392 29.27 -31.84 5.97
C GLN A 392 30.20 -31.95 7.18
N ASN A 393 29.65 -32.31 8.35
CA ASN A 393 30.43 -32.54 9.56
C ASN A 393 31.31 -33.81 9.48
N PHE A 394 30.91 -34.82 8.69
CA PHE A 394 31.75 -35.98 8.37
C PHE A 394 32.89 -35.66 7.39
N LYS A 395 32.86 -34.50 6.70
CA LYS A 395 33.92 -34.03 5.80
C LYS A 395 34.82 -32.97 6.45
N GLY A 396 35.50 -33.31 7.55
CA GLY A 396 36.65 -32.54 8.01
C GLY A 396 37.54 -33.30 9.02
N PRO A 397 38.86 -33.04 9.11
CA PRO A 397 39.78 -32.38 8.17
C PRO A 397 40.68 -33.40 7.43
N ARG A 398 41.10 -33.12 6.19
CA ARG A 398 42.25 -33.80 5.58
C ARG A 398 43.43 -33.68 6.55
N ARG A 399 43.89 -34.81 7.08
CA ARG A 399 45.10 -34.93 7.92
C ARG A 399 46.20 -34.05 7.33
N LYS A 400 46.65 -33.06 8.10
CA LYS A 400 48.00 -32.50 7.95
C LYS A 400 48.95 -33.70 8.06
N GLN A 401 49.63 -34.04 6.96
CA GLN A 401 50.81 -34.88 7.03
C GLN A 401 51.83 -34.11 7.88
N THR A 402 52.02 -34.60 9.10
CA THR A 402 53.15 -34.32 9.96
C THR A 402 54.39 -34.85 9.24
N SER A 403 55.18 -33.95 8.65
CA SER A 403 56.56 -34.22 8.28
C SER A 403 57.40 -34.31 9.55
N TYR A 404 57.61 -35.53 10.04
CA TYR A 404 58.66 -35.85 11.00
C TYR A 404 59.93 -36.12 10.19
N SER A 405 60.92 -35.24 10.27
CA SER A 405 62.31 -35.57 9.99
C SER A 405 63.18 -34.79 10.97
N SER A 406 63.39 -35.41 12.13
CA SER A 406 64.40 -34.99 13.10
C SER A 406 65.57 -35.96 13.01
N ILE A 407 66.68 -35.44 12.45
CA ILE A 407 67.96 -35.26 13.13
C ILE A 407 68.95 -36.45 13.23
N GLU A 408 70.18 -36.11 12.79
CA GLU A 408 71.54 -36.65 13.08
C GLU A 408 71.93 -38.02 12.49
N SER A 409 73.12 -38.21 11.91
CA SER A 409 74.46 -37.76 12.32
C SER A 409 75.40 -37.57 11.10
N ALA A 410 76.17 -36.48 11.06
CA ALA A 410 77.62 -36.39 11.34
C ALA A 410 78.53 -37.01 10.26
N ASP A 411 79.23 -36.16 9.50
CA ASP A 411 80.64 -36.36 9.12
C ASP A 411 81.19 -35.11 8.41
N ARG A 412 81.96 -34.30 9.17
CA ARG A 412 82.96 -33.36 8.68
C ARG A 412 84.07 -33.25 9.72
N THR A 413 85.13 -34.01 9.52
CA THR A 413 86.46 -33.73 10.04
C THR A 413 87.48 -34.10 8.97
N GLU A 414 87.89 -33.10 8.20
CA GLU A 414 89.20 -33.03 7.57
C GLU A 414 89.75 -31.64 7.91
N GLU A 415 90.84 -31.57 8.66
CA GLU A 415 92.13 -31.14 8.11
C GLU A 415 93.23 -31.18 9.19
N ILE A 416 94.09 -32.18 9.01
CA ILE A 416 95.55 -32.22 9.09
C ILE A 416 96.34 -31.06 9.74
N PHE A 417 97.28 -31.47 10.62
CA PHE A 417 98.73 -31.14 10.70
C PHE A 417 99.26 -30.64 12.06
N HIS A 418 100.21 -31.46 12.55
CA HIS A 418 101.30 -31.25 13.50
C HIS A 418 101.04 -31.16 15.02
#